data_AF-A0AAN6XEQ9-F1
#
_entry.id   AF-A0AAN6XEQ9-F1
#
_cell.length_a   1.000
_cell.length_b   1.000
_cell.length_c   1.000
_cell.angle_alpha   90.00
_cell.angle_beta   90.00
_cell.angle_gamma   90.00
#
_symmetry.space_group_name_H-M   'P 1'
#
loop_
_entity.id
_entity.type
_entity.pdbx_description
1 polymer ?
#
loop_
_entity_poly.entity_id
_entity_poly.type
_entity_poly.pdbx_seq_one_letter_code
_entity_poly.pdbx_strand_id
1 'polypeptide(L)'
;MLKDPQLSPIYLAIDTLNKCAEGRSDLIHLISTSLTLSQNVKWLISSRPEVDLLAALKDPGTNSLDAFNSLVELDTQRLAAPVNVYVDHKLTILKRRKGYNDSVLAEVSHEVRKRAENTFLWVALAFKVLETVHGGYAVKRIEEMPPSLSELYDHMITIPRAIFGAEPVGLTI
;
A
#
# COMPACT_ATOMS: atom_id res chain seq x y z
N MET A 1 -17.49 -9.24 26.32
CA MET A 1 -16.40 -9.71 25.45
C MET A 1 -15.08 -9.03 25.79
N LEU A 2 -14.89 -7.72 25.56
CA LEU A 2 -13.59 -7.06 25.82
C LEU A 2 -13.16 -6.99 27.31
N LYS A 3 -14.13 -6.98 28.24
CA LYS A 3 -13.89 -7.00 29.70
C LYS A 3 -13.76 -8.40 30.30
N ASP A 4 -13.75 -9.44 29.47
CA ASP A 4 -13.66 -10.80 29.96
C ASP A 4 -12.23 -11.06 30.50
N PRO A 5 -12.05 -11.38 31.79
CA PRO A 5 -10.73 -11.65 32.37
C PRO A 5 -10.07 -12.91 31.81
N GLN A 6 -10.85 -13.81 31.17
CA GLN A 6 -10.35 -15.02 30.52
C GLN A 6 -10.10 -14.82 29.02
N LEU A 7 -10.20 -13.58 28.52
CA LEU A 7 -9.96 -13.28 27.11
C LEU A 7 -8.51 -13.61 26.76
N SER A 8 -8.31 -14.54 25.82
CA SER A 8 -7.00 -14.76 25.23
C SER A 8 -6.55 -13.54 24.42
N PRO A 9 -5.25 -13.39 24.12
CA PRO A 9 -4.79 -12.28 23.28
C PRO A 9 -5.46 -12.28 21.90
N ILE A 10 -6.06 -11.14 21.54
CA ILE A 10 -6.74 -10.89 20.26
C ILE A 10 -6.02 -9.75 19.53
N TYR A 11 -5.84 -9.95 18.23
CA TYR A 11 -5.28 -8.95 17.31
C TYR A 11 -6.36 -8.55 16.31
N LEU A 12 -6.65 -7.26 16.25
CA LEU A 12 -7.64 -6.69 15.33
C LEU A 12 -6.92 -5.81 14.33
N ALA A 13 -7.13 -6.05 13.04
CA ALA A 13 -6.52 -5.29 11.96
C ALA A 13 -7.59 -4.49 11.20
N ILE A 14 -7.37 -3.19 11.06
CA ILE A 14 -8.21 -2.31 10.24
C ILE A 14 -7.34 -1.76 9.12
N ASP A 15 -7.76 -2.01 7.88
CA ASP A 15 -7.12 -1.46 6.70
C ASP A 15 -7.86 -0.21 6.21
N THR A 16 -7.12 0.82 5.81
CA THR A 16 -7.62 2.04 5.16
C THR A 16 -8.69 2.81 5.95
N LEU A 17 -8.43 3.08 7.24
CA LEU A 17 -9.40 3.78 8.11
C LEU A 17 -9.89 5.13 7.53
N ASN A 18 -9.08 5.83 6.75
CA ASN A 18 -9.47 7.08 6.08
C ASN A 18 -10.64 6.94 5.10
N LYS A 19 -10.93 5.73 4.60
CA LYS A 19 -12.08 5.44 3.73
C LYS A 19 -13.37 5.17 4.49
N CYS A 20 -13.30 5.05 5.82
CA CYS A 20 -14.48 4.92 6.67
C CYS A 20 -15.24 6.26 6.70
N ALA A 21 -16.31 6.34 5.91
CA ALA A 21 -17.14 7.54 5.78
C ALA A 21 -18.14 7.69 6.94
N GLU A 22 -18.74 6.58 7.36
CA GLU A 22 -19.75 6.53 8.43
C GLU A 22 -19.23 5.71 9.62
N GLY A 23 -19.55 6.14 10.84
CA GLY A 23 -19.15 5.43 12.08
C GLY A 23 -17.67 5.50 12.43
N ARG A 24 -16.85 6.28 11.69
CA ARG A 24 -15.42 6.41 11.97
C ARG A 24 -15.12 6.90 13.39
N SER A 25 -15.87 7.89 13.86
CA SER A 25 -15.73 8.42 15.22
C SER A 25 -16.07 7.35 16.27
N ASP A 26 -17.13 6.59 16.05
CA ASP A 26 -17.54 5.50 16.95
C ASP A 26 -16.49 4.38 16.97
N LEU A 27 -15.90 4.07 15.83
CA LEU A 27 -14.82 3.09 15.71
C LEU A 27 -13.56 3.56 16.46
N ILE A 28 -13.16 4.82 16.29
CA ILE A 28 -12.03 5.40 17.03
C ILE A 28 -12.32 5.39 18.54
N HIS A 29 -13.53 5.74 18.95
CA HIS A 29 -13.94 5.68 20.36
C HIS A 29 -13.90 4.24 20.90
N LEU A 30 -14.34 3.24 20.12
CA LEU A 30 -14.26 1.83 20.47
C LEU A 30 -12.82 1.37 20.62
N ILE A 31 -11.93 1.77 19.70
CA ILE A 31 -10.49 1.47 19.78
C ILE A 31 -9.92 2.07 21.07
N SER A 32 -10.10 3.37 21.30
CA SER A 32 -9.65 4.05 22.52
C SER A 32 -10.14 3.36 23.79
N THR A 33 -11.46 3.09 23.85
CA THR A 33 -12.09 2.39 24.97
C THR A 33 -11.47 1.00 25.18
N SER A 34 -11.26 0.23 24.12
CA SER A 34 -10.70 -1.13 24.23
C SER A 34 -9.27 -1.16 24.76
N LEU A 35 -8.43 -0.17 24.41
CA LEU A 35 -7.05 -0.05 24.88
C LEU A 35 -6.98 0.21 26.39
N THR A 36 -7.98 0.89 26.96
CA THR A 36 -8.07 1.11 28.42
C THR A 36 -8.65 -0.09 29.17
N LEU A 37 -9.58 -0.81 28.54
CA LEU A 37 -10.34 -1.88 29.19
C LEU A 37 -9.60 -3.22 29.24
N SER A 38 -8.68 -3.48 28.31
CA SER A 38 -8.01 -4.78 28.21
C SER A 38 -6.62 -4.69 27.60
N GLN A 39 -5.65 -5.34 28.24
CA GLN A 39 -4.29 -5.51 27.71
C GLN A 39 -4.17 -6.65 26.70
N ASN A 40 -5.21 -7.48 26.58
CA ASN A 40 -5.24 -8.64 25.69
C ASN A 40 -5.71 -8.27 24.28
N VAL A 41 -6.10 -7.02 24.03
CA VAL A 41 -6.56 -6.57 22.70
C VAL A 41 -5.54 -5.65 22.10
N LYS A 42 -5.05 -6.01 20.91
CA LYS A 42 -4.07 -5.22 20.16
C LYS A 42 -4.63 -4.83 18.81
N TRP A 43 -4.41 -3.58 18.42
CA TRP A 43 -4.87 -3.04 17.15
C TRP A 43 -3.72 -2.80 16.19
N LEU A 44 -3.91 -3.20 14.94
CA LEU A 44 -3.07 -2.82 13.81
C LEU A 44 -3.92 -2.00 12.85
N ILE A 45 -3.60 -0.73 12.67
CA ILE A 45 -4.43 0.18 11.89
C ILE A 45 -3.58 0.78 10.78
N SER A 46 -4.05 0.69 9.55
CA SER A 46 -3.51 1.44 8.42
C SER A 46 -4.46 2.60 8.09
N SER A 47 -3.88 3.76 7.80
CA SER A 47 -4.63 4.94 7.37
C SER A 47 -3.71 5.87 6.59
N ARG A 48 -4.31 6.77 5.82
CA ARG A 48 -3.57 7.92 5.29
C ARG A 48 -3.39 9.01 6.35
N PRO A 49 -2.39 9.90 6.19
CA PRO A 49 -2.07 10.95 7.15
C PRO A 49 -3.19 11.97 7.37
N GLU A 50 -4.19 12.07 6.48
CA GLU A 50 -5.28 13.05 6.65
C GLU A 50 -6.20 12.69 7.83
N VAL A 51 -6.15 11.45 8.32
CA VAL A 51 -6.77 11.07 9.59
C VAL A 51 -5.72 11.15 10.69
N ASP A 52 -5.77 12.22 11.47
CA ASP A 52 -4.93 12.37 12.66
C ASP A 52 -5.45 11.45 13.79
N LEU A 53 -5.08 10.17 13.69
CA LEU A 53 -5.41 9.14 14.65
C LEU A 53 -4.83 9.45 16.03
N LEU A 54 -3.65 10.06 16.10
CA LEU A 54 -3.03 10.39 17.38
C LEU A 54 -3.84 11.45 18.11
N ALA A 55 -4.24 12.51 17.42
CA ALA A 55 -5.14 13.51 18.01
C ALA A 55 -6.48 12.89 18.41
N ALA A 56 -7.04 12.01 17.58
CA ALA A 56 -8.33 11.38 17.86
C ALA A 56 -8.29 10.36 19.01
N LEU A 57 -7.11 9.81 19.33
CA LEU A 57 -6.88 8.88 20.45
C LEU A 57 -6.34 9.57 21.72
N LYS A 58 -6.00 10.86 21.66
CA LYS A 58 -5.59 11.69 22.81
C LYS A 58 -6.81 12.10 23.64
N ASP A 59 -7.47 11.15 24.29
CA ASP A 59 -8.41 11.46 25.37
C ASP A 59 -7.63 11.66 26.69
N PRO A 60 -7.95 12.64 27.56
CA PRO A 60 -7.12 13.05 28.71
C PRO A 60 -6.91 11.99 29.80
N GLY A 61 -7.66 10.88 29.76
CA GLY A 61 -7.57 9.79 30.73
C GLY A 61 -6.61 8.67 30.35
N THR A 62 -6.05 8.72 29.14
CA THR A 62 -5.22 7.65 28.58
C THR A 62 -3.75 8.03 28.72
N ASN A 63 -3.03 7.40 29.65
CA ASN A 63 -1.56 7.44 29.73
C ASN A 63 -0.93 6.65 28.56
N SER A 64 -1.36 6.94 27.33
CA SER A 64 -1.02 6.18 26.12
C SER A 64 0.27 6.66 25.48
N LEU A 65 1.32 6.78 26.31
CA LEU A 65 2.68 7.04 25.83
C LEU A 65 3.16 5.90 24.91
N ASP A 66 2.66 4.67 25.15
CA ASP A 66 3.01 3.46 24.38
C ASP A 66 2.37 3.42 22.98
N ALA A 67 1.19 4.01 22.77
CA ALA A 67 0.59 4.09 21.45
C ALA A 67 1.36 5.05 20.52
N PHE A 68 1.91 6.14 21.07
CA PHE A 68 2.76 7.08 20.34
C PHE A 68 4.06 6.42 19.85
N ASN A 69 4.69 5.59 20.70
CA ASN A 69 5.90 4.84 20.35
C ASN A 69 5.65 3.71 19.34
N SER A 70 4.39 3.31 19.15
CA SER A 70 3.98 2.24 18.24
C SER A 70 3.53 2.75 16.87
N LEU A 71 3.44 4.08 16.66
CA LEU A 71 3.08 4.64 15.37
C LEU A 71 4.25 4.51 14.39
N VAL A 72 3.97 3.89 13.25
CA VAL A 72 4.91 3.80 12.13
C VAL A 72 4.37 4.66 11.00
N GLU A 73 5.04 5.79 10.76
CA GLU A 73 4.76 6.64 9.59
C GLU A 73 5.65 6.23 8.42
N LEU A 74 5.01 5.93 7.28
CA LEU A 74 5.68 5.58 6.04
C LEU A 74 5.80 6.84 5.16
N ASP A 75 6.90 7.57 5.34
CA ASP A 75 7.25 8.71 4.49
C ASP A 75 7.85 8.24 3.16
N THR A 76 7.41 8.82 2.04
CA THR A 76 7.87 8.52 0.68
C THR A 76 9.38 8.73 0.50
N GLN A 77 10.00 9.64 1.26
CA GLN A 77 11.46 9.80 1.26
C GLN A 77 12.18 8.60 1.89
N ARG A 78 11.58 8.01 2.93
CA ARG A 78 12.10 6.80 3.60
C ARG A 78 11.93 5.55 2.74
N LEU A 79 11.09 5.60 1.71
CA LEU A 79 10.83 4.47 0.82
C LEU A 79 11.87 4.32 -0.30
N ALA A 80 12.71 5.31 -0.57
CA ALA A 80 13.70 5.23 -1.66
C ALA A 80 14.63 4.00 -1.57
N ALA A 81 15.24 3.78 -0.40
CA ALA A 81 16.13 2.64 -0.19
C ALA A 81 15.40 1.28 -0.24
N PRO A 82 14.28 1.07 0.48
CA PRO A 82 13.46 -0.14 0.37
C PRO A 82 12.98 -0.44 -1.07
N VAL A 83 12.55 0.58 -1.81
CA VAL A 83 12.12 0.42 -3.21
C VAL A 83 13.28 0.02 -4.10
N ASN A 84 14.46 0.61 -3.93
CA ASN A 84 15.65 0.21 -4.67
C ASN A 84 16.05 -1.24 -4.40
N VAL A 85 15.99 -1.70 -3.14
CA VAL A 85 16.20 -3.11 -2.79
C VAL A 85 15.17 -4.02 -3.47
N TYR A 86 13.91 -3.60 -3.52
CA TYR A 86 12.86 -4.35 -4.21
C TYR A 86 13.11 -4.43 -5.73
N VAL A 87 13.57 -3.34 -6.36
CA VAL A 87 14.00 -3.36 -7.77
C VAL A 87 15.13 -4.37 -7.98
N ASP A 88 16.16 -4.36 -7.14
CA ASP A 88 17.30 -5.28 -7.26
C ASP A 88 16.88 -6.75 -7.13
N HIS A 89 15.97 -7.02 -6.19
CA HIS A 89 15.37 -8.35 -6.05
C HIS A 89 14.62 -8.77 -7.33
N LYS A 90 13.82 -7.87 -7.91
CA LYS A 90 13.06 -8.16 -9.14
C LYS A 90 13.94 -8.33 -10.37
N LEU A 91 15.04 -7.57 -10.50
CA LEU A 91 16.03 -7.75 -11.56
C LEU A 91 16.69 -9.14 -11.50
N THR A 92 16.97 -9.63 -10.29
CA THR A 92 17.52 -10.98 -10.09
C THR A 92 16.58 -12.07 -10.60
N ILE A 93 15.27 -11.86 -10.46
CA ILE A 93 14.25 -12.76 -11.01
C ILE A 93 14.22 -12.67 -12.55
N LEU A 94 14.25 -11.46 -13.13
CA LEU A 94 14.24 -11.26 -14.57
C LEU A 94 15.47 -11.85 -15.27
N LYS A 95 16.64 -11.86 -14.63
CA LYS A 95 17.89 -12.44 -15.18
C LYS A 95 17.74 -13.90 -15.61
N ARG A 96 16.78 -14.64 -15.05
CA ARG A 96 16.50 -16.04 -15.40
C ARG A 96 15.65 -16.19 -16.68
N ARG A 97 15.15 -15.09 -17.24
CA ARG A 97 14.26 -15.08 -18.41
C ARG A 97 15.03 -14.84 -19.71
N LYS A 98 14.44 -15.28 -20.82
CA LYS A 98 15.04 -15.16 -22.16
C LYS A 98 15.20 -13.69 -22.58
N GLY A 99 16.39 -13.35 -23.07
CA GLY A 99 16.71 -12.01 -23.57
C GLY A 99 17.13 -11.00 -22.50
N TYR A 100 17.18 -11.38 -21.23
CA TYR A 100 17.66 -10.53 -20.14
C TYR A 100 19.14 -10.80 -19.83
N ASN A 101 20.02 -10.18 -20.62
CA ASN A 101 21.46 -10.13 -20.34
C ASN A 101 21.80 -8.95 -19.41
N ASP A 102 23.05 -8.86 -18.97
CA ASP A 102 23.48 -7.83 -18.01
C ASP A 102 23.31 -6.40 -18.56
N SER A 103 23.45 -6.19 -19.88
CA SER A 103 23.20 -4.88 -20.52
C SER A 103 21.72 -4.50 -20.44
N VAL A 104 20.82 -5.40 -20.81
CA VAL A 104 19.37 -5.18 -20.75
C VAL A 104 18.93 -4.92 -19.30
N LEU A 105 19.48 -5.68 -18.33
CA LEU A 105 19.15 -5.48 -16.92
C LEU A 105 19.63 -4.13 -16.39
N ALA A 106 20.78 -3.63 -16.85
CA ALA A 106 21.28 -2.31 -16.48
C ALA A 106 20.35 -1.19 -17.01
N GLU A 107 19.91 -1.29 -18.27
CA GLU A 107 18.97 -0.34 -18.86
C GLU A 107 17.59 -0.39 -18.17
N VAL A 108 17.07 -1.59 -17.93
CA VAL A 108 15.80 -1.78 -17.18
C VAL A 108 15.91 -1.20 -15.77
N SER A 109 17.04 -1.43 -15.07
CA SER A 109 17.28 -0.86 -13.75
C SER A 109 17.25 0.67 -13.78
N HIS A 110 17.91 1.29 -14.77
CA HIS A 110 17.92 2.73 -14.94
C HIS A 110 16.51 3.29 -15.15
N GLU A 111 15.77 2.75 -16.12
CA GLU A 111 14.43 3.26 -16.45
C GLU A 111 13.41 3.04 -15.33
N VAL A 112 13.44 1.88 -14.66
CA VAL A 112 12.54 1.61 -13.54
C VAL A 112 12.82 2.55 -12.37
N ARG A 113 14.09 2.73 -11.97
CA ARG A 113 14.45 3.59 -10.84
C ARG A 113 14.13 5.06 -11.11
N LYS A 114 14.29 5.51 -12.35
CA LYS A 114 13.94 6.87 -12.79
C LYS A 114 12.44 7.16 -12.67
N ARG A 115 11.59 6.16 -12.93
CA ARG A 115 10.12 6.30 -12.97
C ARG A 115 9.41 5.81 -11.71
N ALA A 116 10.11 5.11 -10.82
CA ALA A 116 9.51 4.48 -9.65
C ALA A 116 8.88 5.46 -8.66
N GLU A 117 9.35 6.72 -8.60
CA GLU A 117 8.88 7.75 -7.66
C GLU A 117 8.75 7.21 -6.21
N ASN A 118 9.71 6.40 -5.78
CA ASN A 118 9.72 5.71 -4.47
C ASN A 118 8.41 4.93 -4.17
N THR A 119 7.73 4.42 -5.20
CA THR A 119 6.45 3.74 -5.10
C THR A 119 6.56 2.26 -5.49
N PHE A 120 6.34 1.37 -4.52
CA PHE A 120 6.36 -0.08 -4.74
C PHE A 120 5.37 -0.56 -5.81
N LEU A 121 4.17 0.04 -5.85
CA LEU A 121 3.11 -0.39 -6.75
C LEU A 121 3.49 -0.19 -8.22
N TRP A 122 4.04 0.96 -8.59
CA TRP A 122 4.48 1.24 -9.96
C TRP A 122 5.58 0.24 -10.37
N VAL A 123 6.58 0.03 -9.51
CA VAL A 123 7.64 -0.96 -9.74
C VAL A 123 7.06 -2.36 -9.92
N ALA A 124 6.13 -2.78 -9.05
CA ALA A 124 5.50 -4.09 -9.14
C ALA A 124 4.74 -4.29 -10.46
N LEU A 125 4.02 -3.25 -10.92
CA LEU A 125 3.31 -3.27 -12.21
C LEU A 125 4.29 -3.36 -13.38
N ALA A 126 5.37 -2.58 -13.36
CA ALA A 126 6.39 -2.60 -14.41
C ALA A 126 7.00 -4.00 -14.54
N PHE A 127 7.43 -4.59 -13.42
CA PHE A 127 7.98 -5.94 -13.45
C PHE A 127 6.96 -7.00 -13.86
N LYS A 128 5.68 -6.88 -13.47
CA LYS A 128 4.61 -7.78 -13.92
C LYS A 128 4.45 -7.76 -15.44
N VAL A 129 4.57 -6.60 -16.07
CA VAL A 129 4.58 -6.48 -17.54
C VAL A 129 5.80 -7.18 -18.12
N LEU A 130 6.99 -6.88 -17.60
CA LEU A 130 8.27 -7.42 -18.07
C LEU A 130 8.37 -8.94 -17.97
N GLU A 131 7.68 -9.56 -17.01
CA GLU A 131 7.63 -11.03 -16.94
C GLU A 131 7.16 -11.66 -18.25
N THR A 132 6.26 -11.03 -18.99
CA THR A 132 5.72 -11.58 -20.24
C THR A 132 6.48 -11.14 -21.50
N VAL A 133 7.49 -10.28 -21.35
CA VAL A 133 8.18 -9.60 -22.45
C VAL A 133 9.57 -10.20 -22.65
N HIS A 134 9.98 -10.37 -23.91
CA HIS A 134 11.36 -10.76 -24.21
C HIS A 134 12.30 -9.58 -23.93
N GLY A 135 13.45 -9.83 -23.29
CA GLY A 135 14.30 -8.76 -22.76
C GLY A 135 14.73 -7.68 -23.77
N GLY A 136 14.92 -8.03 -25.04
CA GLY A 136 15.20 -7.05 -26.11
C GLY A 136 14.11 -5.99 -26.35
N TYR A 137 12.90 -6.18 -25.82
CA TYR A 137 11.80 -5.21 -25.87
C TYR A 137 11.45 -4.63 -24.49
N ALA A 138 12.20 -4.99 -23.45
CA ALA A 138 11.87 -4.63 -22.06
C ALA A 138 11.85 -3.11 -21.86
N VAL A 139 12.90 -2.42 -22.28
CA VAL A 139 13.04 -0.95 -22.13
C VAL A 139 11.91 -0.24 -22.85
N LYS A 140 11.70 -0.56 -24.14
CA LYS A 140 10.59 0.00 -24.93
C LYS A 140 9.24 -0.19 -24.22
N ARG A 141 9.00 -1.36 -23.65
CA ARG A 141 7.73 -1.62 -22.94
C ARG A 141 7.59 -0.80 -21.65
N ILE A 142 8.68 -0.56 -20.93
CA ILE A 142 8.67 0.34 -19.75
C ILE A 142 8.41 1.78 -20.18
N GLU A 143 8.97 2.20 -21.32
CA GLU A 143 8.77 3.55 -21.84
C GLU A 143 7.33 3.82 -22.28
N GLU A 144 6.64 2.79 -22.79
CA GLU A 144 5.20 2.82 -23.13
C GLU A 144 4.29 2.85 -21.89
N MET A 145 4.80 2.47 -20.71
CA MET A 145 4.02 2.60 -19.47
C MET A 145 3.95 4.06 -19.04
N PRO A 146 2.78 4.50 -18.52
CA PRO A 146 2.68 5.83 -17.94
C PRO A 146 3.78 6.06 -16.87
N PRO A 147 4.52 7.18 -16.96
CA PRO A 147 5.74 7.43 -16.20
C PRO A 147 5.50 7.57 -14.69
N SER A 148 4.27 7.83 -14.26
CA SER A 148 3.90 7.93 -12.84
C SER A 148 2.69 7.05 -12.52
N LEU A 149 2.50 6.75 -11.23
CA LEU A 149 1.30 6.04 -10.78
C LEU A 149 0.03 6.90 -10.98
N SER A 150 0.15 8.23 -10.92
CA SER A 150 -0.98 9.14 -11.19
C SER A 150 -1.47 8.98 -12.62
N GLU A 151 -0.55 9.00 -13.59
CA GLU A 151 -0.91 8.85 -15.00
C GLU A 151 -1.42 7.44 -15.32
N LEU A 152 -0.96 6.41 -14.60
CA LEU A 152 -1.56 5.07 -14.66
C LEU A 152 -3.03 5.10 -14.20
N TYR A 153 -3.35 5.79 -13.11
CA TYR A 153 -4.72 5.93 -12.63
C TYR A 153 -5.59 6.74 -13.59
N ASP A 154 -5.07 7.84 -14.13
CA ASP A 154 -5.79 8.66 -15.12
C ASP A 154 -6.09 7.84 -16.38
N HIS A 155 -5.14 7.02 -16.83
CA HIS A 155 -5.36 6.09 -17.93
C HIS A 155 -6.46 5.07 -17.61
N MET A 156 -6.43 4.47 -16.41
CA MET A 156 -7.45 3.49 -16.00
C MET A 156 -8.86 4.10 -15.87
N ILE A 157 -8.98 5.35 -15.43
CA ILE A 157 -10.26 6.06 -15.27
C ILE A 157 -10.78 6.58 -16.61
N THR A 158 -9.89 6.86 -17.56
CA THR A 158 -10.25 7.32 -18.91
C THR A 158 -10.61 6.17 -19.86
N ILE A 159 -10.28 4.91 -19.52
CA ILE A 159 -10.79 3.74 -20.26
C ILE A 159 -12.33 3.74 -20.14
N PRO A 160 -13.08 3.86 -21.26
CA PRO A 160 -14.52 3.74 -21.22
C PRO A 160 -14.89 2.39 -20.63
N ARG A 161 -15.78 2.40 -19.64
CA ARG A 161 -16.33 1.25 -18.93
C ARG A 161 -16.89 0.14 -19.84
N ALA A 162 -16.98 0.39 -21.14
CA ALA A 162 -17.39 -0.53 -22.20
C ALA A 162 -16.35 -1.62 -22.57
N ILE A 163 -15.08 -1.52 -22.16
CA ILE A 163 -14.06 -2.53 -22.51
C ILE A 163 -13.97 -3.66 -21.46
N PHE A 164 -14.36 -3.41 -20.21
CA PHE A 164 -14.57 -4.47 -19.22
C PHE A 164 -16.04 -4.87 -19.23
N GLY A 165 -16.38 -5.84 -20.08
CA GLY A 165 -17.70 -6.45 -20.14
C GLY A 165 -18.14 -7.02 -18.79
N ALA A 166 -18.80 -6.19 -18.00
CA ALA A 166 -19.62 -6.59 -16.87
C ALA A 166 -20.84 -5.67 -16.85
N GLU A 167 -22.00 -6.26 -17.09
CA GLU A 167 -23.30 -5.59 -17.02
C GLU A 167 -23.48 -4.88 -15.69
N PRO A 168 -24.23 -3.76 -15.66
CA PRO A 168 -24.59 -3.10 -14.42
C PRO A 168 -25.57 -3.99 -13.66
N VAL A 169 -25.07 -4.73 -12.66
CA VAL A 169 -25.96 -5.18 -11.59
C VAL A 169 -26.31 -3.92 -10.80
N GLY A 170 -27.47 -3.35 -11.13
CA GLY A 170 -28.09 -2.34 -10.30
C GLY A 170 -28.27 -2.90 -8.89
N LEU A 171 -27.79 -2.18 -7.89
CA LEU A 171 -28.44 -2.16 -6.60
C LEU A 171 -28.95 -0.76 -6.35
N THR A 172 -30.27 -0.68 -6.51
CA THR A 172 -31.14 0.30 -5.90
C THR A 172 -31.22 -0.01 -4.40
N ILE A 173 -31.17 1.07 -3.61
CA ILE A 173 -31.26 1.22 -2.14
C ILE A 173 -30.02 0.83 -1.34
#